data_AF-A0A7E5VJX7-F1
#
_entry.id   AF-A0A7E5VJX7-F1
#
_cell.length_a   1.000
_cell.length_b   1.000
_cell.length_c   1.000
_cell.angle_alpha   90.00
_cell.angle_beta   90.00
_cell.angle_gamma   90.00
#
_symmetry.space_group_name_H-M   'P 1'
#
loop_
_entity.id
_entity.type
_entity.pdbx_description
1 polymer ?
#
loop_
_entity_poly.entity_id
_entity_poly.type
_entity_poly.pdbx_seq_one_letter_code
_entity_poly.pdbx_strand_id
1 'polypeptide(L)'
;MNTSCLESFLRCDVYALGLVLWELASRVAPRGEARAPFAELAPADPSFEDMRKIVCVDAARPCPPAHTHPTMVGMANLMRECWHQNPSVRLPALRIKKTLLKLAANDNSIRLSDDNEVSV
;
A
#
# COMPACT_ATOMS: atom_id res chain seq x y z
N MET A 1 6.07 -11.34 16.30
CA MET A 1 5.25 -10.16 16.65
C MET A 1 5.28 -10.03 18.17
N ASN A 2 5.59 -8.86 18.72
CA ASN A 2 5.49 -8.67 20.17
C ASN A 2 4.08 -8.13 20.50
N THR A 3 3.22 -9.01 21.02
CA THR A 3 1.81 -8.72 21.30
C THR A 3 1.60 -7.79 22.50
N SER A 4 2.63 -7.51 23.29
CA SER A 4 2.56 -6.52 24.38
C SER A 4 2.93 -5.09 23.94
N CYS A 5 3.35 -4.91 22.68
CA CYS A 5 3.78 -3.63 22.15
C CYS A 5 2.79 -3.09 21.12
N LEU A 6 2.10 -1.99 21.45
CA LEU A 6 1.15 -1.30 20.58
C LEU A 6 1.75 -0.96 19.20
N GLU A 7 3.04 -0.59 19.18
CA GLU A 7 3.75 -0.25 17.95
C GLU A 7 3.82 -1.42 16.95
N SER A 8 3.84 -2.67 17.44
CA SER A 8 3.78 -3.85 16.58
C SER A 8 2.47 -3.92 15.80
N PHE A 9 1.35 -3.57 16.44
CA PHE A 9 0.03 -3.56 15.79
C PHE A 9 -0.06 -2.43 14.77
N LEU A 10 0.40 -1.23 15.11
CA LEU A 10 0.44 -0.10 14.17
C LEU A 10 1.26 -0.42 12.91
N ARG A 11 2.40 -1.11 13.06
CA ARG A 11 3.22 -1.53 11.91
C ARG A 11 2.54 -2.61 11.07
N CYS A 12 1.64 -3.39 11.64
CA CYS A 12 0.79 -4.33 10.91
C CYS A 12 -0.33 -3.63 10.16
N ASP A 13 -0.96 -2.62 10.77
CA ASP A 13 -1.96 -1.79 10.10
C ASP A 13 -1.36 -1.07 8.88
N VAL A 14 -0.12 -0.57 8.99
CA VAL A 14 0.60 0.04 7.86
C VAL A 14 0.85 -0.98 6.73
N TYR A 15 1.15 -2.24 7.06
CA TYR A 15 1.31 -3.28 6.04
C TYR A 15 -0.02 -3.54 5.31
N ALA A 16 -1.12 -3.67 6.04
CA ALA A 16 -2.44 -3.87 5.47
C ALA A 16 -2.86 -2.66 4.62
N LEU A 17 -2.59 -1.43 5.07
CA LEU A 17 -2.83 -0.21 4.31
C LEU A 17 -2.07 -0.23 2.97
N GLY A 18 -0.83 -0.71 2.94
CA GLY A 18 -0.08 -0.87 1.69
C GLY A 18 -0.78 -1.77 0.67
N LEU A 19 -1.42 -2.85 1.12
CA LEU A 19 -2.21 -3.75 0.27
C LEU A 19 -3.48 -3.06 -0.25
N VAL A 20 -4.20 -2.32 0.60
CA VAL A 20 -5.39 -1.57 0.19
C VAL A 20 -5.05 -0.49 -0.83
N LEU A 21 -3.93 0.23 -0.64
CA LEU A 21 -3.44 1.19 -1.62
C LEU A 21 -3.15 0.53 -2.97
N TRP A 22 -2.69 -0.73 -2.98
CA TRP A 22 -2.46 -1.48 -4.20
C TRP A 22 -3.76 -1.86 -4.91
N GLU A 23 -4.77 -2.28 -4.15
CA GLU A 23 -6.10 -2.55 -4.70
C GLU A 23 -6.69 -1.29 -5.35
N LEU A 24 -6.57 -0.13 -4.70
CA LEU A 24 -7.00 1.16 -5.24
C LEU A 24 -6.22 1.54 -6.49
N ALA A 25 -4.88 1.45 -6.45
CA ALA A 25 -4.02 1.80 -7.57
C ALA A 25 -4.29 0.93 -8.81
N SER A 26 -4.67 -0.33 -8.62
CA SER A 26 -5.03 -1.27 -9.70
C SER A 26 -6.30 -0.89 -10.46
N ARG A 27 -7.08 0.08 -9.94
CA ARG A 27 -8.29 0.61 -10.57
C ARG A 27 -8.05 1.89 -11.36
N VAL A 28 -6.86 2.49 -11.25
CA VAL A 28 -6.46 3.66 -12.02
C VAL A 28 -6.19 3.25 -13.47
N ALA A 29 -6.52 4.12 -14.43
CA ALA A 29 -6.46 3.80 -15.86
C ALA A 29 -5.05 3.35 -16.32
N PRO A 30 -4.92 2.30 -17.15
CA PRO A 30 -6.00 1.44 -17.64
C PRO A 30 -6.56 0.57 -16.50
N ARG A 31 -7.88 0.55 -16.38
CA ARG A 31 -8.58 -0.11 -15.27
C ARG A 31 -8.31 -1.61 -15.32
N GLY A 32 -7.50 -2.11 -14.38
CA GLY A 32 -7.27 -3.53 -14.21
C GLY A 32 -8.51 -4.24 -13.68
N GLU A 33 -8.56 -5.56 -13.87
CA GLU A 33 -9.54 -6.42 -13.20
C GLU A 33 -9.43 -6.28 -11.68
N ALA A 34 -10.59 -6.25 -11.01
CA ALA A 34 -10.61 -6.19 -9.55
C ALA A 34 -10.18 -7.55 -9.01
N ARG A 35 -9.08 -7.56 -8.25
CA ARG A 35 -8.53 -8.78 -7.67
C ARG A 35 -8.00 -8.48 -6.27
N ALA A 36 -8.06 -9.49 -5.40
CA ALA A 36 -7.47 -9.41 -4.08
C ALA A 36 -5.93 -9.36 -4.18
N PRO A 37 -5.23 -8.77 -3.19
CA PRO A 37 -3.79 -8.90 -3.08
C PRO A 37 -3.38 -10.38 -3.06
N PHE A 38 -2.30 -10.72 -3.76
CA PHE A 38 -1.80 -12.10 -3.89
C PHE A 38 -2.71 -13.10 -4.62
N ALA A 39 -3.78 -12.67 -5.32
CA ALA A 39 -4.68 -13.58 -6.03
C ALA A 39 -3.98 -14.50 -7.08
N GLU A 40 -2.82 -14.09 -7.61
CA GLU A 40 -2.02 -14.90 -8.55
C GLU A 40 -1.15 -15.96 -7.85
N LEU A 41 -0.95 -15.83 -6.53
CA LEU A 41 -0.01 -16.63 -5.73
C LEU A 41 -0.72 -17.49 -4.68
N ALA A 42 -1.95 -17.14 -4.33
CA ALA A 42 -2.74 -17.78 -3.29
C ALA A 42 -4.07 -18.33 -3.86
N PRO A 43 -4.61 -19.42 -3.30
CA PRO A 43 -5.98 -19.83 -3.59
C PRO A 43 -6.98 -18.76 -3.09
N ALA A 44 -8.24 -18.86 -3.51
CA ALA A 44 -9.28 -17.88 -3.15
C ALA A 44 -9.52 -17.74 -1.64
N ASP A 45 -9.31 -18.82 -0.88
CA ASP A 45 -9.39 -18.85 0.59
C ASP A 45 -8.09 -19.46 1.15
N PRO A 46 -7.02 -18.66 1.31
CA PRO A 46 -5.72 -19.17 1.71
C PRO A 46 -5.65 -19.47 3.20
N SER A 47 -5.00 -20.59 3.53
CA SER A 47 -4.69 -20.92 4.92
C SER A 47 -3.59 -20.01 5.47
N PHE A 48 -3.39 -20.06 6.79
CA PHE A 48 -2.27 -19.36 7.43
C PHE A 48 -0.91 -19.80 6.86
N GLU A 49 -0.72 -21.10 6.60
CA GLU A 49 0.54 -21.61 6.06
C GLU A 49 0.78 -21.16 4.62
N ASP A 50 -0.26 -21.04 3.79
CA ASP A 50 -0.16 -20.51 2.44
C ASP A 50 0.36 -19.06 2.47
N MET A 51 -0.29 -18.21 3.26
CA MET A 51 0.12 -16.80 3.38
C MET A 51 1.49 -16.66 4.05
N ARG A 52 1.83 -17.50 5.04
CA ARG A 52 3.16 -17.52 5.66
C ARG A 52 4.24 -17.87 4.64
N LYS A 53 4.00 -18.88 3.80
CA LYS A 53 4.93 -19.25 2.73
C LYS A 53 5.11 -18.10 1.75
N ILE A 54 4.03 -17.56 1.20
CA ILE A 54 4.08 -16.48 0.20
C ILE A 54 4.75 -15.22 0.74
N VAL A 55 4.29 -14.74 1.90
CA VAL A 55 4.68 -13.41 2.43
C VAL A 55 6.00 -13.45 3.20
N CYS A 56 6.24 -14.49 3.99
CA CYS A 56 7.37 -14.55 4.92
C CYS A 56 8.54 -15.37 4.40
N VAL A 57 8.29 -16.51 3.75
CA VAL A 57 9.35 -17.41 3.25
C VAL A 57 9.81 -16.94 1.87
N ASP A 58 8.88 -16.82 0.93
CA ASP A 58 9.16 -16.43 -0.45
C ASP A 58 9.30 -14.90 -0.59
N ALA A 59 8.99 -14.16 0.48
CA ALA A 59 9.07 -12.70 0.56
C ALA A 59 8.31 -11.98 -0.57
N ALA A 60 7.30 -12.62 -1.14
CA ALA A 60 6.54 -12.09 -2.27
C ALA A 60 5.70 -10.88 -1.85
N ARG A 61 5.46 -9.98 -2.80
CA ARG A 61 4.60 -8.80 -2.65
C ARG A 61 3.76 -8.60 -3.91
N PRO A 62 2.56 -7.99 -3.81
CA PRO A 62 1.81 -7.61 -5.01
C PRO A 62 2.64 -6.65 -5.85
N CYS A 63 2.77 -6.91 -7.14
CA CYS A 63 3.49 -6.02 -8.05
C CYS A 63 2.65 -4.75 -8.26
N PRO A 64 3.13 -3.54 -7.92
CA PRO A 64 2.41 -2.31 -8.21
C PRO A 64 2.07 -2.21 -9.71
N PRO A 65 0.84 -1.77 -10.07
CA PRO A 65 0.49 -1.55 -11.47
C PRO A 65 1.49 -0.61 -12.15
N ALA A 66 1.99 -1.02 -13.32
CA ALA A 66 2.87 -0.18 -14.10
C ALA A 66 2.08 1.04 -14.62
N HIS A 67 2.60 2.24 -14.36
CA HIS A 67 1.97 3.48 -14.78
C HIS A 67 3.05 4.53 -15.07
N THR A 68 2.82 5.38 -16.06
CA THR A 68 3.77 6.43 -16.47
C THR A 68 3.59 7.73 -15.71
N HIS A 69 2.37 8.00 -15.22
CA HIS A 69 2.07 9.22 -14.46
C HIS A 69 2.86 9.30 -13.14
N PRO A 70 3.54 10.44 -12.86
CA PRO A 70 4.40 10.61 -11.68
C PRO A 70 3.73 10.28 -10.35
N THR A 71 2.46 10.69 -10.18
CA THR A 71 1.65 10.40 -8.98
C THR A 71 1.54 8.90 -8.72
N MET A 72 1.29 8.11 -9.76
CA MET A 72 1.17 6.66 -9.63
C MET A 72 2.51 5.97 -9.39
N VAL A 73 3.60 6.50 -9.95
CA VAL A 73 4.96 6.04 -9.62
C VAL A 73 5.28 6.33 -8.15
N GLY A 74 4.90 7.50 -7.65
CA GLY A 74 5.01 7.87 -6.24
C GLY A 74 4.19 6.97 -5.32
N MET A 75 2.94 6.67 -5.70
CA MET A 75 2.08 5.70 -5.01
C MET A 75 2.73 4.31 -4.95
N ALA A 76 3.32 3.85 -6.05
CA ALA A 76 4.04 2.57 -6.09
C ALA A 76 5.20 2.51 -5.10
N ASN A 77 5.97 3.60 -4.95
CA ASN A 77 7.04 3.67 -3.96
C ASN A 77 6.49 3.67 -2.53
N LEU A 78 5.43 4.44 -2.27
CA LEU A 78 4.78 4.50 -0.97
C LEU A 78 4.28 3.11 -0.52
N MET A 79 3.65 2.34 -1.41
CA MET A 79 3.22 0.97 -1.13
C MET A 79 4.39 0.07 -0.73
N ARG A 80 5.53 0.16 -1.45
CA ARG A 80 6.75 -0.59 -1.14
C ARG A 80 7.29 -0.32 0.26
N GLU A 81 7.25 0.93 0.69
CA GLU A 81 7.66 1.33 2.04
C GLU A 81 6.68 0.85 3.13
N CYS A 82 5.38 0.74 2.81
CA CYS A 82 4.35 0.29 3.75
C CYS A 82 4.41 -1.22 4.04
N TRP A 83 4.63 -2.06 3.02
CA TRP A 83 4.65 -3.51 3.18
C TRP A 83 6.06 -4.13 3.29
N HIS A 84 7.04 -3.35 3.72
CA HIS A 84 8.41 -3.82 3.90
C HIS A 84 8.50 -5.02 4.86
N GLN A 85 9.39 -5.98 4.58
CA GLN A 85 9.55 -7.21 5.40
C GLN A 85 9.89 -6.88 6.85
N ASN A 86 10.89 -6.01 7.05
CA ASN A 86 11.22 -5.48 8.37
C ASN A 86 10.14 -4.47 8.83
N PRO A 87 9.39 -4.73 9.92
CA PRO A 87 8.37 -3.81 10.40
C PRO A 87 8.90 -2.47 10.91
N SER A 88 10.16 -2.41 11.38
CA SER A 88 10.71 -1.19 11.98
C SER A 88 10.99 -0.06 10.99
N VAL A 89 11.06 -0.38 9.69
CA VAL A 89 11.28 0.61 8.63
C VAL A 89 9.99 1.03 7.92
N ARG A 90 8.86 0.42 8.28
CA ARG A 90 7.55 0.83 7.75
C ARG A 90 7.22 2.23 8.22
N LEU A 91 6.57 2.99 7.34
CA LEU A 91 6.27 4.40 7.58
C LEU A 91 5.22 4.59 8.68
N PRO A 92 5.40 5.57 9.58
CA PRO A 92 4.31 6.02 10.45
C PRO A 92 3.15 6.62 9.64
N ALA A 93 1.91 6.46 10.12
CA ALA A 93 0.71 6.95 9.43
C ALA A 93 0.78 8.45 9.06
N LEU A 94 1.33 9.29 9.96
CA LEU A 94 1.53 10.72 9.67
C LEU A 94 2.46 10.97 8.48
N ARG A 95 3.50 10.14 8.31
CA ARG A 95 4.42 10.24 7.18
C ARG A 95 3.73 9.81 5.90
N ILE A 96 2.92 8.76 5.93
CA ILE A 96 2.08 8.33 4.79
C ILE A 96 1.16 9.47 4.36
N LYS A 97 0.41 10.08 5.29
CA LYS A 97 -0.47 11.24 5.00
C LYS A 97 0.30 12.38 4.33
N LYS A 98 1.45 12.79 4.89
CA LYS A 98 2.26 13.88 4.33
C LYS A 98 2.78 13.56 2.93
N THR A 99 3.17 12.31 2.67
CA THR A 99 3.61 11.87 1.34
C THR A 99 2.45 11.93 0.35
N LEU A 100 1.26 11.46 0.71
CA LEU A 100 0.07 11.53 -0.15
C LEU A 100 -0.29 12.99 -0.51
N LEU A 101 -0.31 13.88 0.49
CA LEU A 101 -0.55 15.31 0.27
C LEU A 101 0.50 15.93 -0.65
N LYS A 102 1.77 15.55 -0.48
CA LYS A 102 2.84 16.02 -1.36
C LYS A 102 2.68 15.50 -2.79
N LEU A 103 2.26 14.26 -2.98
CA LEU A 103 1.98 13.72 -4.32
C LEU A 103 0.83 14.49 -4.98
N ALA A 104 -0.26 14.71 -4.25
CA ALA A 104 -1.42 15.46 -4.72
C ALA A 104 -1.08 16.93 -5.06
N ALA A 105 -0.31 17.61 -4.21
CA ALA A 105 0.08 19.00 -4.44
C ALA A 105 1.00 19.18 -5.66
N ASN A 106 1.73 18.13 -6.07
CA ASN A 106 2.57 18.15 -7.27
C ASN A 106 1.84 17.67 -8.53
N ASP A 107 0.56 17.28 -8.40
CA ASP A 107 -0.27 16.82 -9.49
C ASP A 107 -1.26 17.91 -9.88
N ASN A 108 -1.01 18.58 -11.00
CA ASN A 108 -1.86 19.69 -11.47
C ASN A 108 -3.31 19.28 -11.77
N SER A 109 -3.60 17.98 -11.86
CA SER A 109 -4.96 17.46 -12.06
C SER A 109 -5.75 17.32 -10.75
N ILE A 110 -5.08 17.42 -9.60
CA ILE A 110 -5.67 17.27 -8.27
C ILE A 110 -5.79 18.63 -7.60
N ARG A 111 -6.98 18.99 -7.14
CA ARG A 111 -7.22 20.21 -6.35
C ARG A 111 -7.30 19.83 -4.88
N LEU A 112 -6.44 20.42 -4.07
CA LEU A 112 -6.50 20.31 -2.61
C LEU A 112 -7.23 21.53 -2.05
N SER A 113 -8.08 21.33 -1.04
CA SER A 113 -8.65 22.43 -0.26
C SER A 113 -7.63 23.01 0.72
N ASP A 114 -7.88 24.22 1.22
CA ASP A 114 -6.99 24.94 2.14
C ASP A 114 -6.72 24.20 3.46
N ASP A 115 -7.62 23.28 3.86
CA ASP A 115 -7.49 22.44 5.06
C ASP A 115 -6.70 21.13 4.81
N ASN A 116 -6.08 20.98 3.63
CA ASN A 116 -5.50 19.72 3.16
C ASN A 116 -6.51 18.55 3.11
N GLU A 117 -7.80 18.86 2.95
CA GLU A 117 -8.83 17.88 2.63
C GLU A 117 -9.02 17.80 1.11
N VAL A 118 -9.36 16.61 0.61
CA VAL A 118 -9.66 16.42 -0.82
C VAL A 118 -11.07 16.96 -1.07
N SER A 119 -11.19 18.09 -1.78
CA SER A 119 -12.48 18.59 -2.24
C SER A 119 -12.92 17.82 -3.49
N VAL A 120 -14.13 17.24 -3.43
CA VAL A 120 -14.78 16.56 -4.57
C VAL A 120 -15.37 17.59 -5.52
#